data_AF-A0A1V4DGK2-F1
#
_entry.id   AF-A0A1V4DGK2-F1
#
_cell.length_a   1.000
_cell.length_b   1.000
_cell.length_c   1.000
_cell.angle_alpha   90.00
_cell.angle_beta   90.00
_cell.angle_gamma   90.00
#
_symmetry.space_group_name_H-M   'P 1'
#
loop_
_entity.id
_entity.type
_entity.pdbx_description
1 polymer ?
#
loop_
_entity_poly.entity_id
_entity_poly.type
_entity_poly.pdbx_seq_one_letter_code
_entity_poly.pdbx_strand_id
1 'polypeptide(L)'
;MLNCGEPNEHYEGDFISEGKVLELYLNTIIESFEFYQTLLYRKVIIVEGLTEKLILQKVPLNDLDYQNFYFSNGKIHFPFYIELFKFFGLDVVAMFDSDEAPSNETNGSSKFVYKLTCYLKQKYLEDTQVKLIVSQSKDLEQDYEVNQILDDFSDDSGIKKNKLSGDNFFKPYIASFCFEENNWKYEQLSRKIIGEDDNNRFEFN
;
A
#
# COMPACT_ATOMS: atom_id res chain seq x y z
N MET A 1 45.15 -47.40 5.02
CA MET A 1 44.72 -46.39 4.04
C MET A 1 43.21 -46.43 3.97
N LEU A 2 42.54 -45.36 4.40
CA LEU A 2 41.33 -44.80 3.77
C LEU A 2 40.88 -43.60 4.62
N ASN A 3 41.07 -42.44 4.01
CA ASN A 3 40.60 -41.08 4.29
C ASN A 3 39.94 -40.79 5.64
N CYS A 4 40.65 -39.99 6.43
CA CYS A 4 40.03 -38.94 7.23
C CYS A 4 39.30 -38.00 6.26
N GLY A 5 37.97 -38.10 6.18
CA GLY A 5 37.16 -37.13 5.49
C GLY A 5 37.39 -35.75 6.11
N GLU A 6 37.72 -34.78 5.27
CA GLU A 6 37.85 -33.37 5.65
C GLU A 6 36.56 -32.89 6.34
N PRO A 7 36.66 -32.06 7.38
CA PRO A 7 35.47 -31.40 7.93
C PRO A 7 34.87 -30.54 6.82
N ASN A 8 33.61 -30.80 6.48
CA ASN A 8 32.81 -29.94 5.62
C ASN A 8 32.92 -28.51 6.14
N GLU A 9 33.53 -27.63 5.35
CA GLU A 9 33.51 -26.20 5.58
C GLU A 9 32.03 -25.78 5.67
N HIS A 10 31.59 -25.50 6.89
CA HIS A 10 30.39 -24.72 7.09
C HIS A 10 30.66 -23.37 6.44
N TYR A 11 29.99 -23.10 5.32
CA TYR A 11 29.86 -21.75 4.81
C TYR A 11 29.14 -20.93 5.88
N GLU A 12 29.90 -20.27 6.76
CA GLU A 12 29.44 -19.11 7.49
C GLU A 12 29.14 -18.06 6.43
N GLY A 13 27.90 -18.03 5.95
CA GLY A 13 27.43 -16.92 5.12
C GLY A 13 27.60 -15.65 5.92
N ASP A 14 28.36 -14.69 5.39
CA ASP A 14 28.56 -13.38 6.00
C ASP A 14 27.21 -12.80 6.38
N PHE A 15 26.89 -12.80 7.67
CA PHE A 15 25.67 -12.18 8.17
C PHE A 15 25.81 -10.68 7.95
N ILE A 16 24.96 -10.12 7.08
CA ILE A 16 24.87 -8.67 6.89
C ILE A 16 24.43 -8.06 8.23
N SER A 17 25.28 -7.19 8.79
CA SER A 17 24.94 -6.49 10.03
C SER A 17 23.66 -5.66 9.87
N GLU A 18 22.88 -5.49 10.95
CA GLU A 18 21.66 -4.68 10.95
C GLU A 18 21.90 -3.26 10.42
N GLY A 19 23.04 -2.65 10.78
CA GLY A 19 23.44 -1.34 10.27
C GLY A 19 23.63 -1.31 8.76
N LYS A 20 24.19 -2.39 8.18
CA LYS A 20 24.35 -2.51 6.73
C LYS A 20 23.02 -2.74 6.01
N VAL A 21 22.08 -3.48 6.62
CA VAL A 21 20.71 -3.63 6.08
C VAL A 21 20.00 -2.29 6.04
N LEU A 22 20.09 -1.49 7.10
CA LEU A 22 19.50 -0.15 7.14
C LEU A 22 20.13 0.78 6.09
N GLU A 23 21.45 0.76 5.95
CA GLU A 23 22.16 1.54 4.92
C GLU A 23 21.66 1.16 3.52
N LEU A 24 21.56 -0.14 3.20
CA LEU A 24 21.08 -0.60 1.91
C LEU A 24 19.62 -0.16 1.67
N TYR A 25 18.75 -0.29 2.67
CA TYR A 25 17.37 0.16 2.58
C TYR A 25 17.27 1.68 2.31
N LEU A 26 18.04 2.49 3.03
CA LEU A 26 18.07 3.94 2.80
C LEU A 26 18.62 4.27 1.41
N ASN A 27 19.65 3.57 0.95
CA ASN A 27 20.21 3.75 -0.39
C ASN A 27 19.16 3.50 -1.48
N THR A 28 18.32 2.47 -1.34
CA THR A 28 17.23 2.22 -2.30
C THR A 28 16.22 3.36 -2.38
N ILE A 29 16.02 4.12 -1.30
CA ILE A 29 15.10 5.26 -1.27
C ILE A 29 15.77 6.48 -1.88
N ILE A 30 16.98 6.83 -1.41
CA ILE A 30 17.66 8.05 -1.87
C ILE A 30 18.12 7.94 -3.33
N GLU A 31 18.37 6.74 -3.86
CA GLU A 31 18.71 6.57 -5.28
C GLU A 31 17.46 6.53 -6.17
N SER A 32 16.26 6.54 -5.59
CA SER A 32 15.00 6.49 -6.33
C SER A 32 14.67 7.84 -6.98
N PHE A 33 14.41 7.80 -8.29
CA PHE A 33 13.85 8.95 -9.01
C PHE A 33 12.49 9.38 -8.44
N GLU A 34 11.63 8.42 -8.06
CA GLU A 34 10.30 8.68 -7.48
C GLU A 34 10.41 9.46 -6.17
N PHE A 35 11.43 9.17 -5.36
CA PHE A 35 11.70 9.92 -4.13
C PHE A 35 12.03 11.39 -4.41
N TYR A 36 13.00 11.67 -5.28
CA TYR A 36 13.33 13.06 -5.60
C TYR A 36 12.22 13.79 -6.35
N GLN A 37 11.50 13.11 -7.24
CA GLN A 37 10.34 13.67 -7.92
C GLN A 37 9.27 14.08 -6.89
N THR A 38 9.05 13.26 -5.86
CA THR A 38 8.10 13.56 -4.78
C THR A 38 8.43 14.85 -4.04
N LEU A 39 9.71 15.12 -3.81
CA LEU A 39 10.16 16.34 -3.11
C LEU A 39 9.88 17.65 -3.88
N LEU A 40 9.50 17.58 -5.16
CA LEU A 40 9.11 18.76 -5.94
C LEU A 40 7.66 19.19 -5.71
N TYR A 41 6.87 18.39 -4.99
CA TYR A 41 5.47 18.67 -4.69
C TYR A 41 5.33 19.18 -3.25
N ARG A 42 4.26 19.93 -3.01
CA ARG A 42 3.89 20.37 -1.65
C ARG A 42 3.25 19.24 -0.84
N LYS A 43 2.54 18.33 -1.52
CA LYS A 43 1.87 17.20 -0.89
C LYS A 43 2.26 15.89 -1.54
N VAL A 44 2.14 14.81 -0.78
CA VAL A 44 2.36 13.44 -1.27
C VAL A 44 1.22 12.54 -0.82
N ILE A 45 0.72 11.73 -1.75
CA ILE A 45 -0.24 10.66 -1.44
C ILE A 45 0.55 9.35 -1.33
N ILE A 46 0.69 8.82 -0.11
CA ILE A 46 1.31 7.52 0.14
C ILE A 46 0.24 6.44 0.05
N VAL A 47 0.50 5.41 -0.74
CA VAL A 47 -0.44 4.31 -1.00
C VAL A 47 0.17 2.96 -0.62
N GLU A 48 -0.67 2.08 -0.10
CA GLU A 48 -0.28 0.74 0.36
C GLU A 48 0.08 -0.20 -0.79
N GLY A 49 -0.80 -0.28 -1.80
CA GLY A 49 -0.80 -1.25 -2.88
C GLY A 49 -0.79 -0.63 -4.28
N LEU A 50 -0.71 -1.50 -5.30
CA LEU A 50 -0.87 -1.12 -6.70
C LEU A 50 -2.32 -0.73 -7.01
N THR A 51 -3.29 -1.32 -6.31
CA THR A 51 -4.72 -1.08 -6.54
C THR A 51 -5.10 0.36 -6.25
N GLU A 52 -4.72 0.89 -5.08
CA GLU A 52 -4.92 2.28 -4.70
C GLU A 52 -4.27 3.21 -5.71
N LYS A 53 -3.03 2.90 -6.13
CA LYS A 53 -2.29 3.70 -7.11
C LYS A 53 -3.07 3.82 -8.44
N LEU A 54 -3.55 2.69 -8.97
CA LEU A 54 -4.28 2.66 -10.24
C LEU A 54 -5.64 3.37 -10.15
N ILE A 55 -6.33 3.24 -9.01
CA ILE A 55 -7.60 3.94 -8.75
C ILE A 55 -7.34 5.45 -8.71
N LEU A 56 -6.36 5.90 -7.92
CA LEU A 56 -6.07 7.31 -7.70
C LEU A 56 -5.57 8.03 -8.95
N GLN A 57 -4.84 7.35 -9.83
CA GLN A 57 -4.45 7.90 -11.14
C GLN A 57 -5.65 8.28 -12.03
N LYS A 58 -6.81 7.69 -11.79
CA LYS A 58 -8.05 7.99 -12.51
C LYS A 58 -8.93 9.02 -11.78
N VAL A 59 -8.66 9.32 -10.52
CA VAL A 59 -9.41 10.32 -9.75
C VAL A 59 -9.06 11.71 -10.28
N PRO A 60 -10.05 12.54 -10.68
CA PRO A 60 -9.79 13.90 -11.13
C PRO A 60 -9.45 14.78 -9.92
N LEU A 61 -8.16 14.82 -9.59
CA LEU A 61 -7.57 15.71 -8.61
C LEU A 61 -7.08 16.93 -9.38
N ASN A 62 -7.96 17.93 -9.52
CA ASN A 62 -7.74 19.14 -10.34
C ASN A 62 -6.67 20.11 -9.78
N ASP A 63 -5.82 19.63 -8.89
CA ASP A 63 -4.76 20.37 -8.23
C ASP A 63 -3.45 19.58 -8.34
N LEU A 64 -2.41 20.26 -8.85
CA LEU A 64 -1.08 19.70 -9.08
C LEU A 64 -0.47 19.12 -7.79
N ASP A 65 -0.85 19.66 -6.64
CA ASP A 65 -0.39 19.18 -5.33
C ASP A 65 -0.81 17.73 -5.05
N TYR A 66 -1.81 17.19 -5.77
CA TYR A 66 -2.36 15.85 -5.53
C TYR A 66 -2.03 14.83 -6.63
N GLN A 67 -1.12 15.17 -7.54
CA GLN A 67 -0.76 14.31 -8.67
C GLN A 67 0.43 13.38 -8.39
N ASN A 68 1.03 13.47 -7.20
CA ASN A 68 2.18 12.66 -6.82
C ASN A 68 1.82 11.55 -5.83
N PHE A 69 1.93 10.30 -6.31
CA PHE A 69 1.68 9.09 -5.54
C PHE A 69 3.00 8.42 -5.20
N TYR A 70 3.21 8.07 -3.93
CA TYR A 70 4.40 7.36 -3.47
C TYR A 70 4.02 5.96 -2.99
N PHE A 71 4.57 4.95 -3.66
CA PHE A 71 4.24 3.56 -3.36
C PHE A 71 5.08 3.03 -2.18
N SER A 72 4.42 2.63 -1.10
CA SER A 72 5.14 2.22 0.12
C SER A 72 5.60 0.77 0.12
N ASN A 73 5.13 -0.06 -0.82
CA ASN A 73 5.27 -1.53 -0.79
C ASN A 73 4.75 -2.14 0.52
N GLY A 74 3.59 -1.70 0.98
CA GLY A 74 2.93 -2.20 2.18
C GLY A 74 2.99 -1.25 3.37
N LYS A 75 2.01 -1.45 4.25
CA LYS A 75 1.71 -0.57 5.40
C LYS A 75 2.86 -0.40 6.40
N ILE A 76 3.71 -1.41 6.53
CA ILE A 76 4.82 -1.42 7.51
C ILE A 76 5.79 -0.25 7.31
N HIS A 77 5.89 0.29 6.10
CA HIS A 77 6.77 1.40 5.78
C HIS A 77 6.12 2.79 5.98
N PHE A 78 4.81 2.88 6.20
CA PHE A 78 4.10 4.16 6.38
C PHE A 78 4.69 5.02 7.50
N PRO A 79 4.97 4.50 8.71
CA PRO A 79 5.53 5.32 9.78
C PRO A 79 6.83 5.99 9.37
N PHE A 80 7.68 5.31 8.60
CA PHE A 80 8.93 5.86 8.12
C PHE A 80 8.70 6.92 7.03
N TYR A 81 7.92 6.62 5.99
CA TYR A 81 7.71 7.54 4.88
C TYR A 81 6.93 8.79 5.27
N ILE A 82 5.93 8.68 6.16
CA ILE A 82 5.19 9.83 6.66
C ILE A 82 6.15 10.80 7.34
N GLU A 83 6.99 10.32 8.27
CA GLU A 83 7.94 11.20 8.97
C GLU A 83 9.02 11.74 8.03
N LEU A 84 9.48 10.93 7.06
CA LEU A 84 10.46 11.34 6.07
C LEU A 84 9.94 12.53 5.25
N PHE A 85 8.74 12.45 4.69
CA PHE A 85 8.20 13.53 3.85
C PHE A 85 7.79 14.76 4.67
N LYS A 86 7.27 14.57 5.89
CA LYS A 86 7.06 15.68 6.83
C LYS A 86 8.37 16.40 7.18
N PHE A 87 9.45 15.66 7.36
CA PHE A 87 10.78 16.26 7.60
C PHE A 87 11.21 17.18 6.45
N PHE A 88 10.85 16.83 5.21
CA PHE A 88 11.05 17.69 4.04
C PHE A 88 9.99 18.79 3.86
N GLY A 89 9.02 18.89 4.76
CA GLY A 89 8.00 19.94 4.78
C GLY A 89 6.78 19.67 3.89
N LEU A 90 6.55 18.42 3.49
CA LEU A 90 5.39 18.04 2.68
C LEU A 90 4.19 17.71 3.57
N ASP A 91 2.99 18.09 3.12
CA ASP A 91 1.76 17.55 3.69
C ASP A 91 1.54 16.12 3.16
N VAL A 92 1.15 15.19 4.02
CA VAL A 92 1.05 13.77 3.68
C VAL A 92 -0.39 13.31 3.72
N VAL A 93 -0.87 12.69 2.64
CA VAL A 93 -2.11 11.92 2.62
C VAL A 93 -1.74 10.44 2.56
N ALA A 94 -2.08 9.68 3.58
CA ALA A 94 -1.80 8.25 3.65
C ALA A 94 -3.08 7.45 3.41
N MET A 95 -3.12 6.64 2.34
CA MET A 95 -4.25 5.79 1.99
C MET A 95 -3.91 4.31 2.18
N PHE A 96 -4.69 3.61 2.99
CA PHE A 96 -4.45 2.21 3.34
C PHE A 96 -5.73 1.50 3.83
N ASP A 97 -5.69 0.17 3.88
CA ASP A 97 -6.85 -0.62 4.27
C ASP A 97 -7.15 -0.58 5.77
N SER A 98 -8.40 -0.78 6.17
CA SER A 98 -8.79 -0.79 7.58
C SER A 98 -8.22 -1.97 8.38
N ASP A 99 -7.94 -3.08 7.70
CA ASP A 99 -7.72 -4.43 8.25
C ASP A 99 -8.81 -4.87 9.26
N GLU A 100 -9.14 -6.16 9.26
CA GLU A 100 -10.08 -6.68 10.24
C GLU A 100 -9.46 -6.80 11.63
N ALA A 101 -10.27 -6.50 12.64
CA ALA A 101 -9.94 -6.85 14.02
C ALA A 101 -9.75 -8.38 14.10
N PRO A 102 -8.61 -8.85 14.63
CA PRO A 102 -8.30 -10.26 14.66
C PRO A 102 -9.32 -11.05 15.49
N SER A 103 -9.94 -12.09 14.94
CA SER A 103 -10.72 -13.06 15.70
C SER A 103 -9.80 -13.95 16.56
N ASN A 104 -10.34 -14.69 17.54
CA ASN A 104 -9.53 -15.55 18.42
C ASN A 104 -8.69 -16.59 17.64
N GLU A 105 -9.09 -16.95 16.41
CA GLU A 105 -8.43 -17.92 15.54
C GLU A 105 -7.45 -17.31 14.52
N THR A 106 -7.29 -15.98 14.49
CA THR A 106 -6.38 -15.33 13.53
C THR A 106 -4.90 -15.59 13.81
N ASN A 107 -4.16 -15.79 12.72
CA ASN A 107 -2.72 -15.93 12.70
C ASN A 107 -1.98 -14.64 13.14
N GLY A 108 -0.71 -14.79 13.51
CA GLY A 108 0.09 -13.68 14.06
C GLY A 108 0.30 -12.50 13.10
N SER A 109 0.32 -12.75 11.78
CA SER A 109 0.49 -11.71 10.75
C SER A 109 -0.72 -10.79 10.66
N SER A 110 -1.94 -11.31 10.59
CA SER A 110 -3.16 -10.50 10.56
C SER A 110 -3.29 -9.61 11.80
N LYS A 111 -2.94 -10.13 12.98
CA LYS A 111 -2.86 -9.36 14.23
C LYS A 111 -1.86 -8.21 14.15
N PHE A 112 -0.74 -8.39 13.46
CA PHE A 112 0.29 -7.35 13.31
C PHE A 112 -0.19 -6.23 12.39
N VAL A 113 -0.74 -6.55 11.21
CA VAL A 113 -1.22 -5.53 10.25
C VAL A 113 -2.35 -4.69 10.86
N TYR A 114 -3.31 -5.32 11.53
CA TYR A 114 -4.36 -4.60 12.25
C TYR A 114 -3.81 -3.67 13.34
N LYS A 115 -2.86 -4.16 14.16
CA LYS A 115 -2.21 -3.33 15.20
C LYS A 115 -1.48 -2.13 14.59
N LEU A 116 -0.86 -2.33 13.43
CA LEU A 116 -0.19 -1.25 12.69
C LEU A 116 -1.20 -0.21 12.20
N THR A 117 -2.36 -0.65 11.68
CA THR A 117 -3.47 0.26 11.34
C THR A 117 -3.95 1.06 12.56
N CYS A 118 -4.14 0.42 13.71
CA CYS A 118 -4.48 1.14 14.95
C CYS A 118 -3.39 2.13 15.37
N TYR A 119 -2.12 1.73 15.26
CA TYR A 119 -0.98 2.59 15.58
C TYR A 119 -0.94 3.84 14.70
N LEU A 120 -1.10 3.70 13.38
CA LEU A 120 -1.12 4.82 12.44
C LEU A 120 -2.26 5.80 12.77
N LYS A 121 -3.47 5.26 12.98
CA LYS A 121 -4.66 6.04 13.36
C LYS A 121 -4.44 6.83 14.64
N GLN A 122 -3.82 6.23 15.66
CA GLN A 122 -3.56 6.90 16.93
C GLN A 122 -2.42 7.91 16.84
N LYS A 123 -1.32 7.56 16.16
CA LYS A 123 -0.13 8.40 16.08
C LYS A 123 -0.38 9.71 15.36
N TYR A 124 -1.16 9.68 14.28
CA TYR A 124 -1.39 10.84 13.41
C TYR A 124 -2.80 11.44 13.58
N LEU A 125 -3.53 11.11 14.64
CA LEU A 125 -4.90 11.58 14.86
C LEU A 125 -5.02 13.11 14.88
N GLU A 126 -4.05 13.77 15.54
CA GLU A 126 -4.04 15.22 15.77
C GLU A 126 -2.96 15.93 14.92
N ASP A 127 -2.35 15.22 13.98
CA ASP A 127 -1.27 15.75 13.15
C ASP A 127 -1.84 16.50 11.95
N THR A 128 -1.76 17.84 11.97
CA THR A 128 -2.35 18.68 10.92
C THR A 128 -1.66 18.57 9.57
N GLN A 129 -0.44 18.01 9.52
CA GLN A 129 0.28 17.74 8.26
C GLN A 129 -0.04 16.35 7.69
N VAL A 130 -0.79 15.52 8.41
CA VAL A 130 -1.07 14.14 8.00
C VAL A 130 -2.57 13.90 7.91
N LYS A 131 -3.06 13.60 6.72
CA LYS A 131 -4.40 13.08 6.51
C LYS A 131 -4.36 11.58 6.31
N LEU A 132 -5.16 10.84 7.09
CA LEU A 132 -5.33 9.40 6.89
C LEU A 132 -6.64 9.14 6.16
N ILE A 133 -6.57 8.41 5.05
CA ILE A 133 -7.72 7.90 4.32
C ILE A 133 -7.72 6.39 4.48
N VAL A 134 -8.66 5.88 5.26
CA VAL A 134 -8.72 4.45 5.56
C VAL A 134 -9.89 3.84 4.80
N SER A 135 -9.61 2.85 3.95
CA SER A 135 -10.67 2.06 3.30
C SER A 135 -11.48 1.33 4.37
N GLN A 136 -12.80 1.41 4.32
CA GLN A 136 -13.66 0.66 5.24
C GLN A 136 -13.71 -0.83 4.97
N SER A 137 -13.43 -1.25 3.74
CA SER A 137 -13.34 -2.65 3.40
C SER A 137 -12.03 -3.26 3.86
N LYS A 138 -12.04 -4.58 3.95
CA LYS A 138 -10.85 -5.38 4.32
C LYS A 138 -9.74 -5.25 3.28
N ASP A 139 -10.13 -5.02 2.04
CA ASP A 139 -9.32 -5.00 0.83
C ASP A 139 -10.20 -4.35 -0.25
N LEU A 140 -9.70 -3.33 -0.95
CA LEU A 140 -10.45 -2.62 -2.01
C LEU A 140 -11.00 -3.57 -3.06
N GLU A 141 -10.27 -4.65 -3.36
CA GLU A 141 -10.63 -5.68 -4.31
C GLU A 141 -11.92 -6.40 -3.92
N GLN A 142 -12.27 -6.46 -2.63
CA GLN A 142 -13.50 -7.10 -2.17
C GLN A 142 -14.73 -6.25 -2.44
N ASP A 143 -14.59 -4.92 -2.42
CA ASP A 143 -15.71 -4.00 -2.68
C ASP A 143 -16.22 -4.06 -4.12
N TYR A 144 -15.40 -4.57 -5.04
CA TYR A 144 -15.73 -4.66 -6.46
C TYR A 144 -15.98 -6.10 -6.93
N GLU A 145 -16.18 -7.04 -5.99
CA GLU A 145 -16.43 -8.46 -6.30
C GLU A 145 -15.40 -9.04 -7.29
N VAL A 146 -14.14 -8.57 -7.24
CA VAL A 146 -13.08 -8.92 -8.21
C VAL A 146 -12.90 -10.43 -8.32
N ASN A 147 -13.09 -11.15 -7.21
CA ASN A 147 -12.98 -12.60 -7.20
C ASN A 147 -14.07 -13.29 -8.04
N GLN A 148 -15.28 -12.73 -8.11
CA GLN A 148 -16.38 -13.26 -8.92
C GLN A 148 -16.14 -12.97 -10.40
N ILE A 149 -15.69 -11.75 -10.74
CA ILE A 149 -15.31 -11.40 -12.12
C ILE A 149 -14.19 -12.31 -12.64
N LEU A 150 -13.22 -12.64 -11.78
CA LEU A 150 -12.16 -13.58 -12.10
C LEU A 150 -12.67 -15.02 -12.28
N ASP A 151 -13.70 -15.42 -11.55
CA ASP A 151 -14.34 -16.74 -11.72
C ASP A 151 -15.08 -16.79 -13.05
N ASP A 152 -15.92 -15.80 -13.35
CA ASP A 152 -16.67 -15.70 -14.60
C ASP A 152 -15.73 -15.69 -15.82
N PHE A 153 -14.65 -14.90 -15.77
CA PHE A 153 -13.65 -14.88 -16.84
C PHE A 153 -12.89 -16.22 -16.97
N SER A 154 -12.60 -16.90 -15.86
CA SER A 154 -11.95 -18.21 -15.87
C SER A 154 -12.83 -19.25 -16.56
N ASP A 155 -14.13 -19.22 -16.30
CA ASP A 155 -15.11 -20.13 -16.89
C ASP A 155 -15.31 -19.86 -18.39
N ASP A 156 -15.38 -18.60 -18.80
CA ASP A 156 -15.55 -18.21 -20.22
C ASP A 156 -14.29 -18.43 -21.07
N SER A 157 -13.10 -18.15 -20.52
CA SER A 157 -11.84 -18.22 -21.26
C SER A 157 -11.15 -19.58 -21.21
N GLY A 158 -11.55 -20.45 -20.28
CA GLY A 158 -10.86 -21.71 -19.97
C GLY A 158 -9.49 -21.53 -19.29
N ILE A 159 -9.11 -20.30 -18.92
CA ILE A 159 -7.87 -20.01 -18.19
C ILE A 159 -8.15 -20.13 -16.70
N LYS A 160 -7.47 -21.07 -16.02
CA LYS A 160 -7.67 -21.28 -14.59
C LYS A 160 -7.43 -20.00 -13.76
N LYS A 161 -8.38 -19.68 -12.87
CA LYS A 161 -8.30 -18.55 -11.91
C LYS A 161 -6.93 -18.37 -11.26
N ASN A 162 -6.30 -19.44 -10.80
CA ASN A 162 -5.01 -19.38 -10.12
C ASN A 162 -3.84 -18.90 -11.00
N LYS A 163 -3.96 -18.96 -12.34
CA LYS A 163 -3.02 -18.30 -13.27
C LYS A 163 -3.33 -16.82 -13.47
N LEU A 164 -4.59 -16.42 -13.32
CA LEU A 164 -5.04 -15.02 -13.40
C LEU A 164 -4.77 -14.27 -12.09
N SER A 165 -4.89 -14.96 -10.95
CA SER A 165 -4.62 -14.44 -9.62
C SER A 165 -3.19 -14.73 -9.13
N GLY A 166 -2.46 -15.59 -9.84
CA GLY A 166 -1.06 -15.87 -9.56
C GLY A 166 -0.27 -14.59 -9.73
N ASP A 167 0.45 -14.19 -8.69
CA ASP A 167 1.24 -12.96 -8.57
C ASP A 167 0.47 -11.67 -8.26
N ASN A 168 -0.84 -11.74 -7.94
CA ASN A 168 -1.68 -10.56 -7.68
C ASN A 168 -1.63 -9.52 -8.81
N PHE A 169 -1.23 -9.90 -10.03
CA PHE A 169 -1.00 -8.93 -11.09
C PHE A 169 -2.30 -8.36 -11.65
N PHE A 170 -3.32 -9.20 -11.90
CA PHE A 170 -4.56 -8.76 -12.55
C PHE A 170 -5.59 -8.14 -11.59
N LYS A 171 -5.59 -8.54 -10.32
CA LYS A 171 -6.59 -8.06 -9.34
C LYS A 171 -6.62 -6.52 -9.22
N PRO A 172 -5.48 -5.81 -9.12
CA PRO A 172 -5.46 -4.35 -9.07
C PRO A 172 -6.07 -3.67 -10.29
N TYR A 173 -5.85 -4.22 -11.49
CA TYR A 173 -6.39 -3.65 -12.72
C TYR A 173 -7.90 -3.86 -12.82
N ILE A 174 -8.39 -5.06 -12.48
CA ILE A 174 -9.83 -5.34 -12.47
C ILE A 174 -10.53 -4.43 -11.47
N ALA A 175 -10.03 -4.33 -10.24
CA ALA A 175 -10.55 -3.39 -9.24
C ALA A 175 -10.60 -1.95 -9.77
N SER A 176 -9.52 -1.50 -10.41
CA SER A 176 -9.44 -0.17 -11.03
C SER A 176 -10.43 0.04 -12.19
N PHE A 177 -10.77 -0.98 -12.96
CA PHE A 177 -11.79 -0.89 -14.02
C PHE A 177 -13.20 -0.85 -13.43
N CYS A 178 -13.51 -1.71 -12.47
CA CYS A 178 -14.79 -1.69 -11.77
C CYS A 178 -15.03 -0.35 -11.04
N PHE A 179 -13.96 0.26 -10.54
CA PHE A 179 -14.03 1.60 -9.98
C PHE A 179 -14.42 2.65 -11.03
N GLU A 180 -13.87 2.53 -12.24
CA GLU A 180 -14.06 3.49 -13.34
C GLU A 180 -15.51 3.58 -13.81
N GLU A 181 -16.24 2.47 -13.77
CA GLU A 181 -17.66 2.45 -14.14
C GLU A 181 -18.56 3.21 -13.15
N ASN A 182 -18.04 3.58 -11.97
CA ASN A 182 -18.79 4.21 -10.88
C ASN A 182 -18.39 5.68 -10.63
N ASN A 183 -18.73 6.56 -11.58
CA ASN A 183 -18.33 7.99 -11.57
C ASN A 183 -18.56 8.77 -10.26
N TRP A 184 -19.60 8.46 -9.50
CA TRP A 184 -19.87 9.14 -8.22
C TRP A 184 -18.82 8.83 -7.14
N LYS A 185 -18.19 7.65 -7.19
CA LYS A 185 -17.16 7.26 -6.23
C LYS A 185 -15.85 8.03 -6.44
N TYR A 186 -15.53 8.43 -7.69
CA TYR A 186 -14.42 9.33 -7.98
C TYR A 186 -14.58 10.68 -7.30
N GLU A 187 -15.77 11.26 -7.39
CA GLU A 187 -16.05 12.58 -6.82
C GLU A 187 -15.93 12.54 -5.29
N GLN A 188 -16.41 11.47 -4.64
CA GLN A 188 -16.27 11.31 -3.20
C GLN A 188 -14.81 11.14 -2.75
N LEU A 189 -14.03 10.29 -3.44
CA LEU A 189 -12.63 10.08 -3.13
C LEU A 189 -11.82 11.38 -3.34
N SER A 190 -12.10 12.10 -4.43
CA SER A 190 -11.49 13.41 -4.73
C SER A 190 -11.75 14.43 -3.61
N ARG A 191 -13.01 14.60 -3.19
CA ARG A 191 -13.38 15.52 -2.09
C ARG A 191 -12.65 15.21 -0.79
N LYS A 192 -12.53 13.93 -0.44
CA LYS A 192 -11.81 13.49 0.77
C LYS A 192 -10.32 13.77 0.67
N ILE A 193 -9.69 13.48 -0.46
CA ILE A 193 -8.26 13.77 -0.67
C ILE A 193 -8.00 15.28 -0.57
N ILE A 194 -8.85 16.09 -1.20
CA ILE A 194 -8.73 17.56 -1.24
C ILE A 194 -9.05 18.19 0.12
N GLY A 195 -9.79 17.50 0.98
CA GLY A 195 -10.17 18.03 2.30
C GLY A 195 -11.48 18.83 2.30
N GLU A 196 -12.33 18.61 1.31
CA GLU A 196 -13.70 19.14 1.27
C GLU A 196 -14.67 18.29 2.13
N ASP A 197 -14.21 17.13 2.62
CA ASP A 197 -14.89 16.28 3.59
C ASP A 197 -13.93 15.95 4.75
N ASP A 198 -14.30 16.42 5.95
CA ASP A 198 -13.56 16.25 7.20
C ASP A 198 -13.75 14.86 7.82
N ASN A 199 -14.63 14.02 7.27
CA ASN A 199 -14.74 12.63 7.72
C ASN A 199 -13.55 11.80 7.20
N ASN A 200 -12.61 11.49 8.10
CA ASN A 200 -11.45 10.59 7.90
C ASN A 200 -11.83 9.11 7.62
N ARG A 201 -13.09 8.80 7.34
CA ARG A 201 -13.59 7.45 7.01
C ARG A 201 -14.11 7.44 5.59
N PHE A 202 -13.62 6.50 4.77
CA PHE A 202 -14.05 6.30 3.38
C PHE A 202 -14.99 5.09 3.28
N GLU A 203 -16.13 5.24 2.62
CA GLU A 203 -17.10 4.18 2.30
C GLU A 203 -17.10 3.95 0.80
N PHE A 204 -16.77 2.73 0.33
CA PHE A 204 -17.04 2.33 -1.06
C PHE A 204 -18.48 1.85 -1.25
N ASN A 205 -19.31 1.89 -0.18
CA ASN A 205 -20.76 1.74 -0.17
C ASN A 205 -21.39 2.46 1.03
#